data_AF-A0A8T4T2H6-F1
#
_entry.id   AF-A0A8T4T2H6-F1
#
_cell.length_a   1.000
_cell.length_b   1.000
_cell.length_c   1.000
_cell.angle_alpha   90.00
_cell.angle_beta   90.00
_cell.angle_gamma   90.00
#
_symmetry.space_group_name_H-M   'P 1'
#
loop_
_entity.id
_entity.type
_entity.pdbx_description
1 polymer ?
#
loop_
_entity_poly.entity_id
_entity_poly.type
_entity_poly.pdbx_seq_one_letter_code
_entity_poly.pdbx_strand_id
1 'polypeptide(L)'
;MKKRGKVDSSRINFGLESLERDLHQLNSKKLNHNQKKPKKSSEKHNKVLKKAVKHIKTKESKLKKKIYSIRKEPQIEVNFPRPQKKQPEIPKEKVPTHLFKSKKKIIVSDEFKKLDRKFRYEFVFFFGLIISVIGLFFESKINIFFIFGLSLIFLALIRYHLINKNKKKDQEQKEKEIQQIAKKVPTKKIEPSVKQLKIRKTNKTIAIFILIITAIVLISKAEFTKLPLNVLIFISTLITVAVILLLLLLYFNHKPQNLTTKTGEIDIKTARTIPIELRQLKMPETYFDLLVEIVNKRGVMTLSEVAKTFRITKQRAEEWANILSEHNLINLYYPPIGEPVLKKIIPKKEKEVNEKNDKGNS
;
A
#
# COMPACT_ATOMS: atom_id res chain seq x y z
N MET A 1 26.07 54.47 -15.28
CA MET A 1 25.66 53.04 -15.33
C MET A 1 26.88 52.15 -15.16
N LYS A 2 27.01 51.40 -14.06
CA LYS A 2 28.13 50.47 -13.83
C LYS A 2 27.89 49.18 -14.63
N LYS A 3 28.69 48.95 -15.68
CA LYS A 3 28.70 47.69 -16.44
C LYS A 3 29.13 46.56 -15.50
N ARG A 4 28.20 45.66 -15.12
CA ARG A 4 28.53 44.44 -14.39
C ARG A 4 29.15 43.45 -15.37
N GLY A 5 30.40 43.05 -15.13
CA GLY A 5 31.13 42.10 -15.95
C GLY A 5 30.40 40.75 -16.02
N LYS A 6 30.34 40.16 -17.21
CA LYS A 6 29.86 38.80 -17.43
C LYS A 6 30.73 37.85 -16.58
N VAL A 7 30.11 37.14 -15.66
CA VAL A 7 30.78 36.07 -14.91
C VAL A 7 30.82 34.85 -15.83
N ASP A 8 32.03 34.37 -16.12
CA ASP A 8 32.27 33.19 -16.95
C ASP A 8 31.56 31.96 -16.37
N SER A 9 30.60 31.42 -17.12
CA SER A 9 29.82 30.23 -16.77
C SER A 9 30.70 28.97 -16.61
N SER A 10 31.88 28.95 -17.22
CA SER A 10 32.89 27.90 -17.06
C SER A 10 33.37 27.75 -15.60
N ARG A 11 33.47 28.86 -14.85
CA ARG A 11 33.93 28.85 -13.45
C ARG A 11 32.88 28.27 -12.50
N ILE A 12 31.60 28.37 -12.84
CA ILE A 12 30.48 27.82 -12.05
C ILE A 12 30.39 26.30 -12.24
N ASN A 13 30.55 25.82 -13.49
CA ASN A 13 30.48 24.39 -13.80
C ASN A 13 31.64 23.61 -13.15
N PHE A 14 32.86 24.15 -13.14
CA PHE A 14 34.00 23.53 -12.47
C PHE A 14 33.79 23.33 -10.96
N GLY A 15 33.15 24.31 -10.30
CA GLY A 15 32.82 24.22 -8.87
C GLY A 15 31.77 23.15 -8.53
N LEU A 16 30.81 22.92 -9.43
CA LEU A 16 29.77 21.90 -9.27
C LEU A 16 30.35 20.48 -9.40
N GLU A 17 31.22 20.24 -10.39
CA GLU A 17 31.87 18.94 -10.58
C GLU A 17 32.79 18.57 -9.40
N SER A 18 33.48 19.55 -8.81
CA SER A 18 34.28 19.32 -7.59
C SER A 18 33.41 18.87 -6.41
N LEU A 19 32.24 19.51 -6.22
CA LEU A 19 31.32 19.16 -5.14
C LEU A 19 30.67 17.79 -5.35
N GLU A 20 30.42 17.40 -6.59
CA GLU A 20 29.86 16.08 -6.93
C GLU A 20 30.88 14.95 -6.70
N ARG A 21 32.15 15.18 -7.04
CA ARG A 21 33.26 14.26 -6.70
C ARG A 21 33.41 14.05 -5.19
N ASP A 22 33.35 15.12 -4.40
CA ASP A 22 33.43 15.03 -2.92
C ASP A 22 32.26 14.22 -2.34
N LEU A 23 31.06 14.40 -2.90
CA LEU A 23 29.87 13.66 -2.48
C LEU A 23 29.98 12.17 -2.83
N HIS A 24 30.56 11.85 -3.99
CA HIS A 24 30.82 10.46 -4.41
C HIS A 24 31.89 9.79 -3.52
N GLN A 25 32.97 10.50 -3.17
CA GLN A 25 33.98 9.99 -2.22
C GLN A 25 33.42 9.75 -0.81
N LEU A 26 32.50 10.59 -0.34
CA LEU A 26 31.83 10.38 0.94
C LEU A 26 30.94 9.12 0.93
N ASN A 27 30.29 8.83 -0.21
CA ASN A 27 29.44 7.65 -0.35
C ASN A 27 30.25 6.35 -0.52
N SER A 28 31.39 6.37 -1.24
CA SER A 28 32.27 5.20 -1.35
C SER A 28 32.90 4.82 0.00
N LYS A 29 33.28 5.81 0.82
CA LYS A 29 33.75 5.56 2.21
C LYS A 29 32.69 4.90 3.10
N LYS A 30 31.39 5.19 2.91
CA LYS A 30 30.29 4.53 3.64
C LYS A 30 30.14 3.04 3.26
N LEU A 31 30.42 2.68 2.01
CA LEU A 31 30.30 1.31 1.50
C LEU A 31 31.42 0.41 2.02
N ASN A 32 32.66 0.89 2.05
CA ASN A 32 33.81 0.09 2.50
C ASN A 32 33.83 -0.15 4.02
N HIS A 33 33.22 0.72 4.83
CA HIS A 33 33.19 0.54 6.27
C HIS A 33 32.19 -0.54 6.75
N ASN A 34 31.26 -0.98 5.88
CA ASN A 34 30.24 -1.98 6.22
C ASN A 34 30.68 -3.43 5.98
N GLN A 35 31.86 -3.68 5.39
CA GLN A 35 32.28 -5.03 4.99
C GLN A 35 33.25 -5.75 5.94
N LYS A 36 33.71 -5.12 7.03
CA LYS A 36 34.47 -5.83 8.08
C LYS A 36 33.82 -5.59 9.44
N LYS A 37 32.93 -6.50 9.85
CA LYS A 37 32.43 -6.59 11.23
C LYS A 37 33.44 -7.40 12.06
N PRO A 38 34.27 -6.78 12.93
CA PRO A 38 34.97 -7.55 13.95
C PRO A 38 33.94 -8.12 14.92
N LYS A 39 33.99 -9.44 15.15
CA LYS A 39 33.26 -10.08 16.24
C LYS A 39 33.84 -9.57 17.57
N LYS A 40 32.97 -9.03 18.42
CA LYS A 40 33.23 -8.56 19.79
C LYS A 40 34.24 -7.41 19.90
N SER A 41 33.79 -6.17 19.67
CA SER A 41 34.49 -5.00 20.19
C SER A 41 33.56 -4.09 20.99
N SER A 42 34.16 -3.48 22.00
CA SER A 42 33.57 -2.85 23.17
C SER A 42 32.59 -1.72 22.86
N GLU A 43 31.67 -1.48 23.80
CA GLU A 43 30.68 -0.40 23.78
C GLU A 43 31.29 1.00 23.49
N LYS A 44 32.58 1.20 23.83
CA LYS A 44 33.36 2.39 23.46
C LYS A 44 33.47 2.58 21.94
N HIS A 45 33.67 1.51 21.17
CA HIS A 45 33.80 1.58 19.71
C HIS A 45 32.48 1.99 19.03
N ASN A 46 31.34 1.55 19.58
CA ASN A 46 30.02 1.95 19.10
C ASN A 46 29.70 3.43 19.38
N LYS A 47 30.17 4.00 20.50
CA LYS A 47 30.03 5.44 20.77
C LYS A 47 30.84 6.29 19.78
N VAL A 48 32.05 5.86 19.42
CA VAL A 48 32.89 6.55 18.42
C VAL A 48 32.25 6.49 17.03
N LEU A 49 31.76 5.31 16.61
CA LEU A 49 31.03 5.14 15.34
C LEU A 49 29.77 6.01 15.27
N LYS A 50 28.97 6.07 16.34
CA LYS A 50 27.78 6.95 16.39
C LYS A 50 28.14 8.43 16.25
N LYS A 51 29.22 8.89 16.89
CA LYS A 51 29.72 10.29 16.74
C LYS A 51 30.20 10.56 15.31
N ALA A 52 30.95 9.63 14.70
CA ALA A 52 31.42 9.77 13.32
C ALA A 52 30.27 9.83 12.31
N VAL A 53 29.28 8.95 12.44
CA VAL A 53 28.07 8.94 11.57
C VAL A 53 27.28 10.24 11.73
N LYS A 54 27.14 10.77 12.96
CA LYS A 54 26.49 12.06 13.20
C LYS A 54 27.21 13.18 12.46
N HIS A 55 28.53 13.28 12.57
CA HIS A 55 29.34 14.27 11.86
C HIS A 55 29.22 14.18 10.33
N ILE A 56 29.23 12.98 9.77
CA ILE A 56 29.06 12.76 8.32
C ILE A 56 27.69 13.27 7.85
N LYS A 57 26.62 12.95 8.59
CA LYS A 57 25.26 13.44 8.27
C LYS A 57 25.18 14.97 8.32
N THR A 58 25.82 15.61 9.31
CA THR A 58 25.83 17.08 9.39
C THR A 58 26.57 17.70 8.20
N LYS A 59 27.73 17.16 7.81
CA LYS A 59 28.48 17.61 6.62
C LYS A 59 27.67 17.44 5.33
N GLU A 60 27.02 16.30 5.15
CA GLU A 60 26.18 16.01 3.98
C GLU A 60 25.00 17.01 3.87
N SER A 61 24.36 17.36 5.00
CA SER A 61 23.28 18.34 5.01
C SER A 61 23.73 19.76 4.64
N LYS A 62 24.93 20.18 5.08
CA LYS A 62 25.52 21.48 4.72
C LYS A 62 25.88 21.52 3.23
N LEU A 63 26.43 20.44 2.69
CA LEU A 63 26.81 20.35 1.28
C LEU A 63 25.57 20.40 0.37
N LYS A 64 24.50 19.66 0.71
CA LYS A 64 23.23 19.69 -0.02
C LYS A 64 22.61 21.10 -0.04
N LYS A 65 22.63 21.82 1.08
CA LYS A 65 22.16 23.22 1.13
C LYS A 65 22.98 24.13 0.20
N LYS A 66 24.31 23.97 0.17
CA LYS A 66 25.20 24.76 -0.69
C LYS A 66 24.96 24.50 -2.19
N ILE A 67 24.78 23.24 -2.58
CA ILE A 67 24.41 22.88 -3.97
C ILE A 67 23.06 23.51 -4.35
N TYR A 68 22.07 23.47 -3.44
CA TYR A 68 20.75 24.03 -3.71
C TYR A 68 20.75 25.56 -3.85
N SER A 69 21.63 26.27 -3.12
CA SER A 69 21.80 27.71 -3.29
C SER A 69 22.47 28.10 -4.60
N ILE A 70 23.37 27.25 -5.13
CA ILE A 70 24.07 27.50 -6.41
C ILE A 70 23.15 27.24 -7.60
N ARG A 71 22.23 26.26 -7.50
CA ARG A 71 21.33 25.87 -8.60
C ARG A 71 20.12 26.78 -8.80
N LYS A 72 19.94 27.83 -7.99
CA LYS A 72 18.95 28.87 -8.29
C LYS A 72 19.51 29.76 -9.41
N GLU A 73 19.37 29.30 -10.64
CA GLU A 73 19.67 30.12 -11.82
C GLU A 73 18.82 31.40 -11.81
N PRO A 74 19.40 32.57 -12.12
CA PRO A 74 18.62 33.75 -12.42
C PRO A 74 17.85 33.47 -13.72
N GLN A 75 16.52 33.61 -13.68
CA GLN A 75 15.70 33.49 -14.88
C GLN A 75 16.13 34.60 -15.85
N ILE A 76 16.82 34.24 -16.91
CA ILE A 76 17.12 35.15 -18.02
C ILE A 76 15.82 35.28 -18.80
N GLU A 77 15.20 36.46 -18.71
CA GLU A 77 14.02 36.82 -19.47
C GLU A 77 14.43 36.99 -20.94
N VAL A 78 14.28 35.92 -21.72
CA VAL A 78 14.56 35.94 -23.17
C VAL A 78 13.40 36.64 -23.86
N ASN A 79 13.60 37.93 -24.16
CA ASN A 79 12.68 38.69 -25.01
C ASN A 79 12.81 38.22 -26.47
N PHE A 80 11.85 37.41 -26.92
CA PHE A 80 11.71 37.08 -28.34
C PHE A 80 10.93 38.20 -29.05
N PRO A 81 11.42 38.72 -30.19
CA PRO A 81 10.67 39.68 -30.99
C PRO A 81 9.44 39.00 -31.60
N ARG A 82 8.24 39.50 -31.26
CA ARG A 82 6.98 39.01 -31.83
C ARG A 82 6.82 39.49 -33.28
N PRO A 83 6.45 38.62 -34.22
CA PRO A 83 6.10 39.04 -35.58
C PRO A 83 4.81 39.86 -35.56
N GLN A 84 4.84 41.02 -36.21
CA GLN A 84 3.69 41.90 -36.39
C GLN A 84 2.82 41.36 -37.54
N LYS A 85 1.73 40.67 -37.21
CA LYS A 85 0.60 40.49 -38.12
C LYS A 85 -0.62 41.19 -37.52
N LYS A 86 -1.06 42.26 -38.18
CA LYS A 86 -2.34 42.93 -37.90
C LYS A 86 -3.46 41.93 -38.16
N GLN A 87 -4.04 41.40 -37.09
CA GLN A 87 -5.35 40.76 -37.12
C GLN A 87 -6.41 41.78 -36.66
N PRO A 88 -7.60 41.79 -37.28
CA PRO A 88 -8.69 42.67 -36.90
C PRO A 88 -9.08 42.43 -35.43
N GLU A 89 -9.29 43.53 -34.71
CA GLU A 89 -9.59 43.55 -33.28
C GLU A 89 -10.99 42.97 -33.02
N ILE A 90 -11.04 41.68 -32.69
CA ILE A 90 -12.17 41.10 -31.96
C ILE A 90 -12.01 41.54 -30.50
N PRO A 91 -13.03 42.17 -29.87
CA PRO A 91 -12.97 42.60 -28.48
C PRO A 91 -12.68 41.39 -27.59
N LYS A 92 -11.43 41.31 -27.10
CA LYS A 92 -10.99 40.26 -26.20
C LYS A 92 -11.64 40.48 -24.85
N GLU A 93 -12.75 39.78 -24.62
CA GLU A 93 -13.30 39.59 -23.30
C GLU A 93 -12.18 39.03 -22.40
N LYS A 94 -11.82 39.80 -21.37
CA LYS A 94 -10.73 39.48 -20.45
C LYS A 94 -11.13 38.28 -19.60
N VAL A 95 -10.94 37.06 -20.12
CA VAL A 95 -11.11 35.85 -19.32
C VAL A 95 -10.15 35.94 -18.13
N PRO A 96 -10.64 35.88 -16.88
CA PRO A 96 -9.80 36.08 -15.71
C PRO A 96 -8.73 35.00 -15.60
N THR A 97 -7.47 35.38 -15.84
CA THR A 97 -6.31 34.47 -15.82
C THR A 97 -5.99 33.89 -14.44
N HIS A 98 -6.67 34.35 -13.38
CA HIS A 98 -6.56 33.77 -12.03
C HIS A 98 -7.25 32.41 -11.89
N LEU A 99 -8.20 32.05 -12.78
CA LEU A 99 -8.92 30.78 -12.71
C LEU A 99 -8.13 29.57 -13.26
N PHE A 100 -7.07 29.79 -14.03
CA PHE A 100 -6.30 28.71 -14.67
C PHE A 100 -4.92 28.46 -14.06
N LYS A 101 -4.60 29.09 -12.92
CA LYS A 101 -3.25 29.01 -12.30
C LYS A 101 -3.02 27.83 -11.37
N SER A 102 -4.01 26.95 -11.15
CA SER A 102 -3.75 25.70 -10.43
C SER A 102 -3.28 24.64 -11.41
N LYS A 103 -1.96 24.36 -11.46
CA LYS A 103 -1.47 23.07 -11.94
C LYS A 103 -2.11 22.00 -11.07
N LYS A 104 -3.27 21.49 -11.50
CA LYS A 104 -3.99 20.40 -10.84
C LYS A 104 -3.10 19.19 -10.99
N LYS A 105 -2.24 18.97 -9.98
CA LYS A 105 -1.39 17.79 -9.89
C LYS A 105 -2.36 16.62 -10.00
N ILE A 106 -2.32 15.89 -11.11
CA ILE A 106 -3.15 14.71 -11.28
C ILE A 106 -2.75 13.79 -10.13
N ILE A 107 -3.61 13.71 -9.11
CA ILE A 107 -3.41 12.82 -7.97
C ILE A 107 -3.74 11.45 -8.50
N VAL A 108 -2.76 10.83 -9.15
CA VAL A 108 -2.82 9.40 -9.48
C VAL A 108 -2.96 8.69 -8.15
N SER A 109 -4.12 8.06 -7.94
CA SER A 109 -4.43 7.37 -6.70
C SER A 109 -3.35 6.33 -6.40
N ASP A 110 -3.01 6.17 -5.12
CA ASP A 110 -2.02 5.17 -4.71
C ASP A 110 -2.45 3.73 -5.07
N GLU A 111 -3.74 3.53 -5.37
CA GLU A 111 -4.30 2.30 -5.89
C GLU A 111 -3.83 2.01 -7.33
N PHE A 112 -3.82 3.03 -8.21
CA PHE A 112 -3.34 2.87 -9.58
C PHE A 112 -1.85 2.54 -9.63
N LYS A 113 -1.05 3.15 -8.76
CA LYS A 113 0.39 2.81 -8.60
C LYS A 113 0.62 1.39 -8.09
N LYS A 114 -0.29 0.83 -7.30
CA LYS A 114 -0.21 -0.56 -6.83
C LYS A 114 -0.61 -1.55 -7.92
N LEU A 115 -1.63 -1.22 -8.71
CA LEU A 115 -2.09 -2.03 -9.84
C LEU A 115 -0.97 -2.17 -10.88
N ASP A 116 -0.39 -1.05 -11.28
CA ASP A 116 0.67 -0.96 -12.29
C ASP A 116 1.94 -1.75 -11.90
N ARG A 117 2.28 -1.83 -10.61
CA ARG A 117 3.41 -2.67 -10.16
C ARG A 117 3.12 -4.16 -10.22
N LYS A 118 1.88 -4.61 -9.98
CA LYS A 118 1.53 -6.03 -10.09
C LYS A 118 1.49 -6.47 -11.56
N PHE A 119 0.80 -5.66 -12.37
CA PHE A 119 0.59 -5.94 -13.78
C PHE A 119 1.89 -6.11 -14.56
N ARG A 120 2.93 -5.31 -14.25
CA ARG A 120 4.21 -5.37 -14.95
C ARG A 120 4.92 -6.72 -14.89
N TYR A 121 4.86 -7.45 -13.77
CA TYR A 121 5.57 -8.74 -13.65
C TYR A 121 4.76 -9.89 -14.23
N GLU A 122 3.44 -9.85 -14.00
CA GLU A 122 2.52 -10.81 -14.60
C GLU A 122 2.61 -10.72 -16.12
N PHE A 123 2.63 -9.49 -16.68
CA PHE A 123 2.77 -9.27 -18.11
C PHE A 123 4.08 -9.83 -18.67
N VAL A 124 5.25 -9.53 -18.06
CA VAL A 124 6.55 -10.05 -18.52
C VAL A 124 6.59 -11.59 -18.44
N PHE A 125 5.98 -12.16 -17.40
CA PHE A 125 5.86 -13.61 -17.27
C PHE A 125 5.02 -14.22 -18.40
N PHE A 126 3.83 -13.68 -18.66
CA PHE A 126 2.95 -14.17 -19.73
C PHE A 126 3.60 -14.00 -21.11
N PHE A 127 4.29 -12.87 -21.34
CA PHE A 127 4.99 -12.63 -22.59
C PHE A 127 6.14 -13.61 -22.80
N GLY A 128 6.91 -13.90 -21.75
CA GLY A 128 7.94 -14.94 -21.78
C GLY A 128 7.37 -16.33 -22.07
N LEU A 129 6.18 -16.64 -21.52
CA LEU A 129 5.47 -17.89 -21.78
C LEU A 129 5.03 -18.00 -23.24
N ILE A 130 4.42 -16.95 -23.80
CA ILE A 130 4.01 -16.91 -25.21
C ILE A 130 5.22 -17.10 -26.13
N ILE A 131 6.32 -16.38 -25.89
CA ILE A 131 7.55 -16.52 -26.67
C ILE A 131 8.12 -17.93 -26.56
N SER A 132 8.09 -18.52 -25.37
CA SER A 132 8.56 -19.89 -25.15
C SER A 132 7.70 -20.89 -25.96
N VAL A 133 6.38 -20.73 -25.96
CA VAL A 133 5.47 -21.57 -26.76
C VAL A 133 5.69 -21.41 -28.26
N ILE A 134 5.80 -20.17 -28.77
CA ILE A 134 6.13 -19.92 -30.19
C ILE A 134 7.46 -20.56 -30.55
N GLY A 135 8.44 -20.42 -29.65
CA GLY A 135 9.75 -21.05 -29.78
C GLY A 135 9.73 -22.57 -29.75
N LEU A 136 8.63 -23.25 -29.44
CA LEU A 136 8.53 -24.71 -29.58
C LEU A 136 8.13 -25.14 -31.00
N PHE A 137 7.53 -24.26 -31.80
CA PHE A 137 7.01 -24.59 -33.14
C PHE A 137 8.07 -24.51 -34.26
N PHE A 138 9.22 -23.89 -34.00
CA PHE A 138 10.28 -23.80 -35.01
C PHE A 138 11.17 -25.05 -34.94
N GLU A 139 11.38 -25.76 -36.04
CA GLU A 139 12.18 -27.01 -36.07
C GLU A 139 13.70 -26.80 -35.95
N SER A 140 14.15 -25.62 -35.53
CA SER A 140 15.58 -25.33 -35.43
C SER A 140 16.22 -26.11 -34.27
N LYS A 141 17.43 -26.66 -34.50
CA LYS A 141 18.19 -27.46 -33.51
C LYS A 141 18.40 -26.73 -32.17
N ILE A 142 18.36 -25.40 -32.16
CA ILE A 142 18.39 -24.57 -30.94
C ILE A 142 17.40 -23.42 -31.13
N ASN A 143 16.21 -23.55 -30.54
CA ASN A 143 15.25 -22.44 -30.53
C ASN A 143 15.69 -21.35 -29.57
N ILE A 144 16.41 -20.37 -30.11
CA ILE A 144 16.81 -19.14 -29.41
C ILE A 144 15.58 -18.48 -28.76
N PHE A 145 14.43 -18.52 -29.43
CA PHE A 145 13.16 -18.01 -28.88
C PHE A 145 12.71 -18.76 -27.63
N PHE A 146 12.85 -20.09 -27.58
CA PHE A 146 12.51 -20.88 -26.40
C PHE A 146 13.38 -20.52 -25.20
N ILE A 147 14.70 -20.44 -25.41
CA ILE A 147 15.67 -20.06 -24.36
C ILE A 147 15.42 -18.62 -23.89
N PHE A 148 15.11 -17.71 -24.81
CA PHE A 148 14.79 -16.32 -24.50
C PHE A 148 13.49 -16.20 -23.68
N GLY A 149 12.44 -16.95 -24.05
CA GLY A 149 11.20 -17.02 -23.30
C GLY A 149 11.40 -17.54 -21.87
N LEU A 150 12.18 -18.61 -21.70
CA LEU A 150 12.54 -19.15 -20.38
C LEU A 150 13.33 -18.13 -19.54
N SER A 151 14.26 -17.39 -20.15
CA SER A 151 15.02 -16.34 -19.47
C SER A 151 14.10 -15.23 -18.92
N LEU A 152 13.10 -14.79 -19.70
CA LEU A 152 12.11 -13.80 -19.27
C LEU A 152 11.26 -14.29 -18.10
N ILE A 153 10.81 -15.55 -18.16
CA ILE A 153 10.07 -16.19 -17.07
C ILE A 153 10.92 -16.21 -15.80
N PHE A 154 12.18 -16.61 -15.90
CA PHE A 154 13.09 -16.66 -14.77
C PHE A 154 13.35 -15.27 -14.16
N LEU A 155 13.54 -14.25 -15.01
CA LEU A 155 13.70 -12.87 -14.57
C LEU A 155 12.46 -12.35 -13.83
N ALA A 156 11.25 -12.67 -14.32
CA ALA A 156 9.99 -12.32 -13.68
C ALA A 156 9.86 -12.96 -12.30
N LEU A 157 10.23 -14.25 -12.16
CA LEU A 157 10.24 -14.98 -10.90
C LEU A 157 11.23 -14.40 -9.88
N ILE A 158 12.47 -14.08 -10.30
CA ILE A 158 13.47 -13.44 -9.43
C ILE A 158 12.94 -12.10 -8.91
N ARG A 159 12.42 -11.25 -9.81
CA ARG A 159 11.83 -9.95 -9.45
C ARG A 159 10.67 -10.12 -8.46
N TYR A 160 9.76 -11.05 -8.73
CA TYR A 160 8.63 -11.34 -7.84
C TYR A 160 9.12 -11.73 -6.44
N HIS A 161 10.13 -12.60 -6.36
CA HIS A 161 10.73 -13.03 -5.09
C HIS A 161 11.36 -11.87 -4.32
N LEU A 162 12.15 -11.00 -4.98
CA LEU A 162 12.78 -9.84 -4.37
C LEU A 162 11.77 -8.86 -3.77
N ILE A 163 10.67 -8.59 -4.48
CA ILE A 163 9.63 -7.69 -4.02
C ILE A 163 8.90 -8.27 -2.79
N ASN A 164 8.63 -9.57 -2.82
CA ASN A 164 7.95 -10.23 -1.71
C ASN A 164 8.84 -10.24 -0.45
N LYS A 165 10.17 -10.33 -0.60
CA LYS A 165 11.13 -10.20 0.49
C LYS A 165 11.12 -8.81 1.13
N ASN A 166 10.95 -7.74 0.34
CA ASN A 166 10.88 -6.37 0.86
C ASN A 166 9.57 -6.12 1.62
N LYS A 167 8.43 -6.64 1.14
CA LYS A 167 7.14 -6.53 1.85
C LYS A 167 7.19 -7.15 3.25
N LYS A 168 7.93 -8.26 3.42
CA LYS A 168 8.13 -8.88 4.74
C LYS A 168 8.85 -7.94 5.71
N LYS A 169 9.89 -7.22 5.24
CA LYS A 169 10.62 -6.26 6.06
C LYS A 169 9.74 -5.09 6.48
N ASP A 170 8.92 -4.57 5.56
CA ASP A 170 8.00 -3.48 5.86
C ASP A 170 6.91 -3.90 6.85
N GLN A 171 6.39 -5.14 6.74
CA GLN A 171 5.45 -5.69 7.71
C GLN A 171 6.10 -5.90 9.08
N GLU A 172 7.29 -6.49 9.13
CA GLU A 172 8.02 -6.72 10.39
C GLU A 172 8.37 -5.39 11.08
N GLN A 173 8.67 -4.34 10.31
CA GLN A 173 8.90 -3.01 10.86
C GLN A 173 7.61 -2.38 11.43
N LYS A 174 6.49 -2.49 10.71
CA LYS A 174 5.18 -2.03 11.22
C LYS A 174 4.75 -2.78 12.46
N GLU A 175 4.94 -4.09 12.52
CA GLU A 175 4.65 -4.89 13.71
C GLU A 175 5.52 -4.44 14.91
N LYS A 176 6.80 -4.15 14.69
CA LYS A 176 7.68 -3.59 15.73
C LYS A 176 7.23 -2.21 16.21
N GLU A 177 6.74 -1.35 15.31
CA GLU A 177 6.17 -0.04 15.67
C GLU A 177 4.88 -0.20 16.49
N ILE A 178 3.96 -1.08 16.07
CA ILE A 178 2.72 -1.37 16.81
C ILE A 178 3.03 -1.95 18.19
N GLN A 179 3.99 -2.88 18.31
CA GLN A 179 4.41 -3.43 19.59
C GLN A 179 5.02 -2.37 20.52
N GLN A 180 5.78 -1.41 19.97
CA GLN A 180 6.32 -0.29 20.76
C GLN A 180 5.23 0.67 21.24
N ILE A 181 4.20 0.90 20.43
CA ILE A 181 3.04 1.72 20.81
C ILE A 181 2.22 0.99 21.88
N ALA A 182 1.93 -0.30 21.69
CA ALA A 182 1.18 -1.11 22.65
C ALA A 182 1.85 -1.18 24.02
N LYS A 183 3.19 -1.24 24.08
CA LYS A 183 3.95 -1.19 25.35
C LYS A 183 3.85 0.15 26.09
N LYS A 184 3.52 1.24 25.40
CA LYS A 184 3.41 2.59 26.00
C LYS A 184 2.02 2.92 26.50
N VAL A 185 1.00 2.15 26.10
CA VAL A 185 -0.38 2.38 26.53
C VAL A 185 -0.68 1.48 27.73
N PRO A 186 -0.95 2.02 28.93
CA PRO A 186 -1.34 1.22 30.07
C PRO A 186 -2.72 0.61 29.79
N THR A 187 -2.74 -0.65 29.39
CA THR A 187 -3.97 -1.37 29.08
C THR A 187 -4.51 -2.03 30.35
N LYS A 188 -5.71 -1.58 30.77
CA LYS A 188 -6.51 -2.23 31.80
C LYS A 188 -6.91 -3.62 31.27
N LYS A 189 -6.57 -4.67 32.02
CA LYS A 189 -6.74 -6.08 31.68
C LYS A 189 -8.23 -6.37 31.41
N ILE A 190 -8.60 -6.63 30.16
CA ILE A 190 -9.95 -7.10 29.78
C ILE A 190 -9.75 -8.49 29.17
N GLU A 191 -10.35 -9.51 29.79
CA GLU A 191 -10.33 -10.89 29.30
C GLU A 191 -11.24 -11.03 28.06
N PRO A 192 -10.72 -11.49 26.91
CA PRO A 192 -11.57 -11.79 25.76
C PRO A 192 -12.07 -13.23 25.82
N SER A 193 -13.31 -13.43 26.26
CA SER A 193 -14.04 -14.70 26.16
C SER A 193 -14.80 -14.78 24.83
N VAL A 194 -14.12 -15.09 23.73
CA VAL A 194 -14.83 -15.40 22.46
C VAL A 194 -14.33 -16.72 21.91
N LYS A 195 -15.14 -17.77 22.12
CA LYS A 195 -15.01 -19.08 21.44
C LYS A 195 -15.17 -18.86 19.94
N GLN A 196 -14.06 -18.92 19.20
CA GLN A 196 -14.09 -18.86 17.75
C GLN A 196 -14.50 -20.21 17.18
N LEU A 197 -15.63 -20.24 16.47
CA LEU A 197 -16.07 -21.35 15.64
C LEU A 197 -15.04 -21.60 14.52
N LYS A 198 -14.39 -22.76 14.57
CA LYS A 198 -13.50 -23.28 13.52
C LYS A 198 -14.33 -23.62 12.28
N ILE A 199 -14.46 -22.68 11.36
CA ILE A 199 -14.97 -22.98 10.01
C ILE A 199 -13.93 -23.87 9.33
N ARG A 200 -14.31 -25.12 9.07
CA ARG A 200 -13.51 -26.16 8.41
C ARG A 200 -13.30 -25.74 6.95
N LYS A 201 -12.21 -25.02 6.67
CA LYS A 201 -11.77 -24.70 5.31
C LYS A 201 -11.61 -26.03 4.57
N THR A 202 -12.48 -26.29 3.61
CA THR A 202 -12.31 -27.40 2.69
C THR A 202 -11.01 -27.17 1.92
N ASN A 203 -10.15 -28.17 1.98
CA ASN A 203 -8.79 -28.10 1.47
C ASN A 203 -8.82 -28.07 -0.05
N LYS A 204 -8.74 -26.87 -0.64
CA LYS A 204 -8.61 -26.66 -2.10
C LYS A 204 -7.51 -27.51 -2.74
N THR A 205 -6.52 -27.93 -1.96
CA THR A 205 -5.46 -28.88 -2.37
C THR A 205 -6.00 -30.27 -2.73
N ILE A 206 -7.03 -30.77 -2.02
CA ILE A 206 -7.63 -32.08 -2.30
C ILE A 206 -8.36 -32.08 -3.65
N ALA A 207 -9.09 -31.00 -3.96
CA ALA A 207 -9.79 -30.87 -5.24
C ALA A 207 -8.82 -30.85 -6.44
N ILE A 208 -7.68 -30.16 -6.30
CA ILE A 208 -6.63 -30.12 -7.33
C ILE A 208 -6.01 -31.52 -7.53
N PHE A 209 -5.79 -32.27 -6.44
CA PHE A 209 -5.23 -33.61 -6.50
C PHE A 209 -6.15 -34.60 -7.22
N ILE A 210 -7.46 -34.53 -6.96
CA ILE A 210 -8.48 -35.34 -7.65
C ILE A 210 -8.48 -35.04 -9.16
N LEU A 211 -8.40 -33.77 -9.55
CA LEU A 211 -8.38 -33.36 -10.96
C LEU A 211 -7.16 -33.89 -11.72
N ILE A 212 -5.99 -33.91 -11.07
CA ILE A 212 -4.76 -34.47 -11.65
C ILE A 212 -4.89 -35.98 -11.85
N ILE A 213 -5.39 -36.71 -10.86
CA ILE A 213 -5.60 -38.17 -10.98
C ILE A 213 -6.56 -38.47 -12.14
N THR A 214 -7.67 -37.74 -12.26
CA THR A 214 -8.61 -37.93 -13.37
C THR A 214 -7.98 -37.67 -14.74
N ALA A 215 -7.09 -36.67 -14.84
CA ALA A 215 -6.37 -36.39 -16.09
C ALA A 215 -5.38 -37.52 -16.45
N ILE A 216 -4.66 -38.06 -15.46
CA ILE A 216 -3.75 -39.20 -15.67
C ILE A 216 -4.51 -40.45 -16.14
N VAL A 217 -5.66 -40.75 -15.53
CA VAL A 217 -6.50 -41.89 -15.94
C VAL A 217 -7.05 -41.72 -17.36
N LEU A 218 -7.45 -40.49 -17.74
CA LEU A 218 -7.89 -40.16 -19.10
C LEU A 218 -6.77 -40.36 -20.13
N ILE A 219 -5.55 -39.89 -19.81
CA ILE A 219 -4.36 -40.09 -20.64
C ILE A 219 -4.06 -41.59 -20.79
N SER A 220 -4.15 -42.36 -19.71
CA SER A 220 -3.86 -43.82 -19.72
C SER A 220 -4.74 -44.63 -20.69
N LYS A 221 -5.95 -44.15 -20.99
CA LYS A 221 -6.89 -44.81 -21.91
C LYS A 221 -6.67 -44.46 -23.38
N ALA A 222 -5.84 -43.47 -23.69
CA ALA A 222 -5.55 -43.13 -25.08
C ALA A 222 -4.59 -44.16 -25.69
N GLU A 223 -4.92 -44.69 -26.86
CA GLU A 223 -4.06 -45.62 -27.62
C GLU A 223 -2.85 -44.88 -28.22
N PHE A 224 -1.84 -44.59 -27.39
CA PHE A 224 -0.62 -43.89 -27.82
C PHE A 224 0.31 -44.72 -28.71
N THR A 225 0.02 -46.00 -28.90
CA THR A 225 0.86 -46.94 -29.68
C THR A 225 0.94 -46.61 -31.16
N LYS A 226 0.03 -45.78 -31.69
CA LYS A 226 -0.01 -45.37 -33.10
C LYS A 226 0.77 -44.09 -33.40
N LEU A 227 1.32 -43.40 -32.39
CA LEU A 227 2.02 -42.13 -32.60
C LEU A 227 3.49 -42.36 -32.97
N PRO A 228 4.05 -41.52 -33.87
CA PRO A 228 5.48 -41.55 -34.17
C PRO A 228 6.31 -41.21 -32.91
N LEU A 229 7.47 -41.85 -32.77
CA LEU A 229 8.32 -41.78 -31.58
C LEU A 229 8.68 -40.34 -31.19
N ASN A 230 8.90 -39.45 -32.17
CA ASN A 230 9.23 -38.03 -31.93
C ASN A 230 8.09 -37.29 -31.21
N VAL A 231 6.84 -37.60 -31.55
CA VAL A 231 5.66 -37.02 -30.90
C VAL A 231 5.52 -37.55 -29.48
N LEU A 232 5.84 -38.84 -29.26
CA LEU A 232 5.79 -39.44 -27.94
C LEU A 232 6.85 -38.84 -26.99
N ILE A 233 8.06 -38.61 -27.49
CA ILE A 233 9.13 -37.91 -26.75
C ILE A 233 8.68 -36.48 -26.41
N PHE A 234 8.08 -35.75 -27.36
CA PHE A 234 7.58 -34.40 -27.13
C PHE A 234 6.46 -34.34 -26.06
N ILE A 235 5.49 -35.26 -26.11
CA ILE A 235 4.44 -35.33 -25.09
C ILE A 235 5.04 -35.62 -23.72
N SER A 236 6.05 -36.50 -23.65
CA SER A 236 6.71 -36.84 -22.39
C SER A 236 7.47 -35.66 -21.76
N THR A 237 8.14 -34.84 -22.57
CA THR A 237 8.85 -33.64 -22.09
C THR A 237 7.87 -32.56 -21.64
N LEU A 238 6.73 -32.41 -22.33
CA LEU A 238 5.70 -31.46 -21.94
C LEU A 238 5.04 -31.83 -20.60
N ILE A 239 4.77 -33.13 -20.37
CA ILE A 239 4.21 -33.63 -19.11
C ILE A 239 5.20 -33.42 -17.97
N THR A 240 6.48 -33.73 -18.16
CA THR A 240 7.51 -33.55 -17.11
C THR A 240 7.66 -32.08 -16.71
N VAL A 241 7.66 -31.16 -17.68
CA VAL A 241 7.67 -29.71 -17.40
C VAL A 241 6.43 -29.28 -16.61
N ALA A 242 5.24 -29.77 -17.00
CA ALA A 242 4.00 -29.46 -16.30
C ALA A 242 4.00 -29.97 -14.83
N VAL A 243 4.52 -31.17 -14.59
CA VAL A 243 4.65 -31.75 -13.24
C VAL A 243 5.62 -30.94 -12.37
N ILE A 244 6.78 -30.55 -12.92
CA ILE A 244 7.75 -29.70 -12.19
C ILE A 244 7.13 -28.35 -11.83
N LEU A 245 6.39 -27.73 -12.76
CA LEU A 245 5.74 -26.44 -12.54
C LEU A 245 4.62 -26.54 -11.49
N LEU A 246 3.86 -27.64 -11.49
CA LEU A 246 2.87 -27.94 -10.47
C LEU A 246 3.51 -28.11 -9.08
N LEU A 247 4.61 -28.87 -8.98
CA LEU A 247 5.35 -29.05 -7.73
C LEU A 247 5.89 -27.72 -7.19
N LEU A 248 6.41 -26.86 -8.06
CA LEU A 248 6.82 -25.49 -7.71
C LEU A 248 5.65 -24.65 -7.19
N LEU A 249 4.49 -24.73 -7.85
CA LEU A 249 3.26 -24.07 -7.41
C LEU A 249 2.84 -24.56 -6.02
N LEU A 250 2.82 -25.87 -5.78
CA LEU A 250 2.50 -26.45 -4.48
C LEU A 250 3.50 -26.00 -3.41
N TYR A 251 4.80 -26.04 -3.71
CA TYR A 251 5.85 -25.59 -2.80
C TYR A 251 5.66 -24.13 -2.39
N PHE A 252 5.36 -23.23 -3.33
CA PHE A 252 5.13 -21.82 -3.03
C PHE A 252 3.80 -21.55 -2.33
N ASN A 253 2.76 -22.34 -2.62
CA ASN A 253 1.45 -22.18 -1.99
C ASN A 253 1.43 -22.75 -0.57
N HIS A 254 2.35 -23.65 -0.24
CA HIS A 254 2.58 -24.18 1.11
C HIS A 254 3.27 -23.16 2.04
N LYS A 255 2.92 -21.88 1.92
CA LYS A 255 3.37 -20.84 2.86
C LYS A 255 2.81 -21.20 4.25
N PRO A 256 3.66 -21.34 5.29
CA PRO A 256 3.17 -21.60 6.63
C PRO A 256 2.23 -20.46 7.03
N GLN A 257 0.98 -20.81 7.31
CA GLN A 257 0.04 -19.90 7.95
C GLN A 257 0.54 -19.71 9.37
N ASN A 258 1.49 -18.79 9.55
CA ASN A 258 1.78 -18.27 10.86
C ASN A 258 0.48 -17.62 11.31
N LEU A 259 -0.22 -18.30 12.23
CA LEU A 259 -1.36 -17.75 12.96
C LEU A 259 -0.82 -16.52 13.70
N THR A 260 -0.92 -15.36 13.06
CA THR A 260 -0.82 -14.10 13.75
C THR A 260 -2.04 -14.03 14.66
N THR A 261 -1.81 -14.26 15.94
CA THR A 261 -2.75 -13.99 17.01
C THR A 261 -3.22 -12.54 16.85
N LYS A 262 -4.51 -12.37 16.57
CA LYS A 262 -5.16 -11.07 16.44
C LYS A 262 -5.09 -10.34 17.77
N THR A 263 -4.25 -9.32 17.86
CA THR A 263 -4.42 -8.23 18.83
C THR A 263 -5.33 -7.19 18.20
N GLY A 264 -6.41 -6.83 18.90
CA GLY A 264 -7.57 -6.12 18.36
C GLY A 264 -7.29 -4.67 17.92
N GLU A 265 -7.12 -4.48 16.63
CA GLU A 265 -7.37 -3.21 15.96
C GLU A 265 -8.40 -3.50 14.86
N ILE A 266 -9.65 -3.07 15.09
CA ILE A 266 -10.75 -3.28 14.13
C ILE A 266 -10.53 -2.33 12.96
N ASP A 267 -9.91 -2.85 11.90
CA ASP A 267 -9.77 -2.16 10.64
C ASP A 267 -11.16 -1.93 10.04
N ILE A 268 -11.55 -0.65 9.90
CA ILE A 268 -12.87 -0.15 9.48
C ILE A 268 -13.29 -0.71 8.11
N LYS A 269 -12.36 -1.31 7.35
CA LYS A 269 -12.63 -1.93 6.05
C LYS A 269 -13.19 -3.36 6.12
N THR A 270 -13.08 -4.04 7.27
CA THR A 270 -13.57 -5.42 7.44
C THR A 270 -15.03 -5.53 7.92
N ALA A 271 -15.69 -4.40 8.26
CA ALA A 271 -17.13 -4.38 8.56
C ALA A 271 -18.03 -4.63 7.33
N ARG A 272 -17.45 -4.84 6.13
CA ARG A 272 -18.19 -5.10 4.88
C ARG A 272 -18.35 -6.57 4.50
N THR A 273 -17.87 -7.50 5.30
CA THR A 273 -18.07 -8.94 5.05
C THR A 273 -18.55 -9.65 6.30
N ILE A 274 -19.68 -9.19 6.84
CA ILE A 274 -20.50 -10.02 7.71
C ILE A 274 -21.16 -11.06 6.79
N PRO A 275 -21.09 -12.37 7.10
CA PRO A 275 -21.71 -13.41 6.29
C PRO A 275 -23.21 -13.12 6.10
N ILE A 276 -23.65 -13.19 4.84
CA ILE A 276 -24.97 -12.77 4.36
C ILE A 276 -26.12 -13.59 4.99
N GLU A 277 -25.83 -14.73 5.61
CA GLU A 277 -26.82 -15.61 6.24
C GLU A 277 -27.52 -14.99 7.48
N LEU A 278 -26.96 -13.94 8.10
CA LEU A 278 -27.64 -13.20 9.17
C LEU A 278 -28.45 -11.98 8.66
N ARG A 279 -28.45 -11.71 7.34
CA ARG A 279 -29.17 -10.57 6.75
C ARG A 279 -30.60 -10.87 6.30
N GLN A 280 -31.03 -12.12 6.32
CA GLN A 280 -32.31 -12.52 5.74
C GLN A 280 -33.51 -12.43 6.70
N LEU A 281 -33.32 -12.00 7.95
CA LEU A 281 -34.40 -11.86 8.94
C LEU A 281 -34.56 -10.45 9.53
N LYS A 282 -33.86 -9.46 9.00
CA LYS A 282 -33.96 -8.08 9.49
C LYS A 282 -34.47 -7.20 8.35
N MET A 283 -35.63 -6.58 8.57
CA MET A 283 -36.27 -5.60 7.68
C MET A 283 -35.23 -4.62 7.10
N PRO A 284 -35.47 -4.03 5.91
CA PRO A 284 -34.53 -3.12 5.27
C PRO A 284 -34.08 -2.04 6.25
N GLU A 285 -32.86 -2.18 6.76
CA GLU A 285 -32.25 -1.23 7.68
C GLU A 285 -32.09 0.09 6.92
N THR A 286 -32.80 1.11 7.36
CA THR A 286 -32.61 2.45 6.83
C THR A 286 -31.19 2.92 7.15
N TYR A 287 -30.69 3.93 6.44
CA TYR A 287 -29.39 4.51 6.78
C TYR A 287 -29.34 5.07 8.22
N PHE A 288 -30.50 5.44 8.77
CA PHE A 288 -30.65 5.86 10.16
C PHE A 288 -30.36 4.71 11.14
N ASP A 289 -30.92 3.52 10.90
CA ASP A 289 -30.69 2.34 11.75
C ASP A 289 -29.22 1.94 11.77
N LEU A 290 -28.56 1.97 10.60
CA LEU A 290 -27.13 1.72 10.47
C LEU A 290 -26.29 2.76 11.24
N LEU A 291 -26.67 4.03 11.20
CA LEU A 291 -25.97 5.09 11.93
C LEU A 291 -26.10 4.86 13.45
N VAL A 292 -27.31 4.58 13.94
CA VAL A 292 -27.56 4.26 15.35
C VAL A 292 -26.75 3.05 15.80
N GLU A 293 -26.70 1.98 15.00
CA GLU A 293 -25.91 0.78 15.31
C GLU A 293 -24.40 1.09 15.40
N ILE A 294 -23.87 1.89 14.47
CA ILE A 294 -22.46 2.28 14.47
C ILE A 294 -22.13 3.13 15.71
N VAL A 295 -22.98 4.10 16.04
CA VAL A 295 -22.81 4.94 17.24
C VAL A 295 -22.91 4.09 18.51
N ASN A 296 -23.85 3.14 18.57
CA ASN A 296 -24.01 2.23 19.71
C ASN A 296 -22.79 1.30 19.91
N LYS A 297 -22.15 0.87 18.82
CA LYS A 297 -20.95 0.02 18.85
C LYS A 297 -19.68 0.80 19.22
N ARG A 298 -19.53 2.03 18.71
CA ARG A 298 -18.34 2.87 18.97
C ARG A 298 -18.42 3.69 20.25
N GLY A 299 -19.62 3.99 20.71
CA GLY A 299 -19.92 4.89 21.83
C GLY A 299 -19.91 6.37 21.44
N VAL A 300 -18.94 6.81 20.63
CA VAL A 300 -18.76 8.21 20.24
C VAL A 300 -18.36 8.32 18.75
N MET A 301 -18.93 9.28 18.01
CA MET A 301 -18.62 9.49 16.58
C MET A 301 -18.79 10.96 16.18
N THR A 302 -17.86 11.52 15.39
CA THR A 302 -17.93 12.93 14.93
C THR A 302 -18.78 13.07 13.66
N LEU A 303 -19.40 14.24 13.42
CA LEU A 303 -20.18 14.48 12.20
C LEU A 303 -19.36 14.30 10.90
N SER A 304 -18.07 14.67 10.90
CA SER A 304 -17.18 14.42 9.76
C SER A 304 -16.99 12.94 9.46
N GLU A 305 -16.92 12.09 10.49
CA GLU A 305 -16.86 10.64 10.30
C GLU A 305 -18.17 10.08 9.74
N VAL A 306 -19.32 10.62 10.15
CA VAL A 306 -20.63 10.24 9.62
C VAL A 306 -20.72 10.60 8.14
N ALA A 307 -20.41 11.85 7.80
CA ALA A 307 -20.35 12.35 6.43
C ALA A 307 -19.45 11.47 5.54
N LYS A 308 -18.28 11.07 6.05
CA LYS A 308 -17.33 10.21 5.33
C LYS A 308 -17.82 8.77 5.19
N THR A 309 -18.43 8.19 6.23
CA THR A 309 -18.94 6.81 6.25
C THR A 309 -20.08 6.64 5.27
N PHE A 310 -21.04 7.57 5.28
CA PHE A 310 -22.25 7.52 4.45
C PHE A 310 -22.12 8.26 3.11
N ARG A 311 -20.96 8.89 2.87
CA ARG A 311 -20.67 9.71 1.67
C ARG A 311 -21.71 10.81 1.44
N ILE A 312 -22.16 11.42 2.53
CA ILE A 312 -23.07 12.57 2.54
C ILE A 312 -22.31 13.84 2.91
N THR A 313 -22.89 15.00 2.60
CA THR A 313 -22.36 16.30 3.04
C THR A 313 -22.44 16.45 4.55
N LYS A 314 -21.57 17.26 5.16
CA LYS A 314 -21.59 17.53 6.61
C LYS A 314 -22.94 18.06 7.10
N GLN A 315 -23.55 18.99 6.34
CA GLN A 315 -24.88 19.55 6.65
C GLN A 315 -25.96 18.46 6.76
N ARG A 316 -26.04 17.57 5.76
CA ARG A 316 -26.96 16.42 5.79
C ARG A 316 -26.68 15.43 6.93
N ALA A 317 -25.42 15.26 7.32
CA ALA A 317 -25.06 14.45 8.50
C ALA A 317 -25.55 15.10 9.81
N GLU A 318 -25.54 16.43 9.89
CA GLU A 318 -26.09 17.20 11.01
C GLU A 318 -27.62 17.10 11.07
N GLU A 319 -28.30 17.24 9.94
CA GLU A 319 -29.76 17.02 9.85
C GLU A 319 -30.13 15.62 10.35
N TRP A 320 -29.38 14.58 9.94
CA TRP A 320 -29.60 13.22 10.42
C TRP A 320 -29.35 13.08 11.92
N ALA A 321 -28.32 13.75 12.44
CA ALA A 321 -28.01 13.76 13.86
C ALA A 321 -29.13 14.42 14.69
N ASN A 322 -29.69 15.53 14.19
CA ASN A 322 -30.80 16.24 14.83
C ASN A 322 -32.04 15.35 14.90
N ILE A 323 -32.45 14.75 13.78
CA ILE A 323 -33.61 13.82 13.72
C ILE A 323 -33.44 12.66 14.73
N LEU A 324 -32.27 12.03 14.76
CA LEU A 324 -32.02 10.92 15.69
C LEU A 324 -31.95 11.37 17.16
N SER A 325 -31.55 12.62 17.42
CA SER A 325 -31.55 13.22 18.75
C SER A 325 -32.96 13.56 19.22
N GLU A 326 -33.80 14.10 18.33
CA GLU A 326 -35.21 14.42 18.60
C GLU A 326 -35.99 13.16 19.01
N HIS A 327 -35.69 12.01 18.41
CA HIS A 327 -36.29 10.71 18.73
C HIS A 327 -35.61 9.95 19.89
N ASN A 328 -34.69 10.58 20.63
CA ASN A 328 -33.96 9.94 21.74
C ASN A 328 -33.27 8.61 21.35
N LEU A 329 -32.73 8.52 20.13
CA LEU A 329 -31.97 7.35 19.68
C LEU A 329 -30.46 7.54 19.91
N ILE A 330 -29.97 8.77 19.79
CA ILE A 330 -28.58 9.17 20.08
C ILE A 330 -28.56 10.54 20.76
N ASN A 331 -27.47 10.88 21.45
CA ASN A 331 -27.27 12.19 22.06
C ASN A 331 -26.30 13.01 21.21
N LEU A 332 -26.74 14.14 20.66
CA LEU A 332 -25.90 15.08 19.92
C LEU A 332 -25.29 16.11 20.87
N TYR A 333 -23.97 16.06 21.03
CA TYR A 333 -23.21 16.96 21.93
C TYR A 333 -22.36 17.96 21.13
N TYR A 334 -22.56 19.24 21.41
CA TYR A 334 -21.79 20.36 20.83
C TYR A 334 -20.69 20.81 21.80
N PRO A 335 -19.42 20.40 21.62
CA PRO A 335 -18.34 20.90 22.46
C PRO A 335 -18.09 22.41 22.23
N PRO A 336 -17.60 23.16 23.23
CA PRO A 336 -17.29 24.60 23.06
C PRO A 336 -16.28 24.89 21.95
N ILE A 337 -15.36 23.95 21.70
CA ILE A 337 -14.36 24.01 20.64
C ILE A 337 -14.37 22.66 19.92
N GLY A 338 -14.67 22.66 18.63
CA GLY A 338 -14.59 21.48 17.78
C GLY A 338 -15.85 21.21 16.97
N GLU A 339 -15.91 20.03 16.37
CA GLU A 339 -17.07 19.56 15.61
C GLU A 339 -18.09 18.87 16.53
N PRO A 340 -19.40 18.89 16.18
CA PRO A 340 -20.42 18.17 16.93
C PRO A 340 -20.17 16.66 16.95
N VAL A 341 -20.51 16.04 18.08
CA VAL A 341 -20.20 14.64 18.36
C VAL A 341 -21.46 13.89 18.78
N LEU A 342 -21.72 12.77 18.12
CA LEU A 342 -22.77 11.82 18.45
C LEU A 342 -22.28 10.90 19.58
N LYS A 343 -23.08 10.79 20.64
CA LYS A 343 -22.83 9.89 21.78
C LYS A 343 -23.98 8.90 21.92
N LYS A 344 -23.67 7.69 22.33
CA LYS A 344 -24.67 6.69 22.75
C LYS A 344 -25.46 7.22 23.96
N ILE A 345 -26.79 7.09 23.93
CA ILE A 345 -27.62 7.31 25.11
C ILE A 345 -27.35 6.18 26.09
N ILE A 346 -26.75 6.53 27.23
CA ILE A 346 -26.66 5.64 28.37
C ILE A 346 -27.96 5.88 29.13
N PRO A 347 -28.89 4.91 29.21
CA PRO A 347 -30.06 5.08 30.05
C PRO A 347 -29.56 5.39 31.45
N LYS A 348 -29.83 6.62 31.91
CA LYS A 348 -29.58 7.04 33.30
C LYS A 348 -30.50 6.13 34.11
N LYS A 349 -29.99 4.99 34.58
CA LYS A 349 -30.74 4.12 35.51
C LYS A 349 -31.27 5.05 36.60
N GLU A 350 -32.57 4.99 36.85
CA GLU A 350 -33.39 5.80 37.75
C GLU A 350 -32.85 5.84 39.20
N LYS A 351 -31.65 6.37 39.40
CA LYS A 351 -31.02 6.48 40.73
C LYS A 351 -31.42 7.76 41.46
N GLU A 352 -32.21 8.63 40.84
CA GLU A 352 -32.63 9.91 41.44
C GLU A 352 -34.08 9.89 41.98
N VAL A 353 -34.82 8.77 41.91
CA VAL A 353 -36.18 8.68 42.49
C VAL A 353 -36.17 8.23 43.96
N ASN A 354 -35.12 7.58 44.46
CA ASN A 354 -35.06 7.15 45.87
C ASN A 354 -34.43 8.16 46.84
N GLU A 355 -33.79 9.24 46.39
CA GLU A 355 -33.19 10.23 47.30
C GLU A 355 -34.17 11.29 47.82
N LYS A 356 -35.42 11.30 47.34
CA LYS A 356 -36.48 12.19 47.85
C LYS A 356 -37.47 11.52 48.83
N ASN A 357 -37.47 10.19 48.94
CA ASN A 357 -38.35 9.50 49.91
C ASN A 357 -37.72 9.30 51.30
N ASP A 358 -36.42 9.56 51.47
CA ASP A 358 -35.72 9.40 52.76
C ASP A 358 -35.56 10.70 53.57
N LYS A 359 -36.13 11.83 53.12
CA LYS A 359 -36.08 13.12 53.86
C LYS A 359 -37.45 13.61 54.36
N GLY A 360 -38.47 12.74 54.38
CA GLY A 360 -39.85 13.09 54.74
C GLY A 360 -40.38 12.54 56.07
N ASN A 361 -39.65 11.67 56.79
CA ASN A 361 -40.08 11.14 58.09
C ASN A 361 -38.95 11.29 59.12
N SER A 362 -38.78 12.50 59.66
CA SER A 362 -38.16 12.76 60.97
C SER A 362 -38.64 14.09 61.51
#